data_AF-A0A529TSE7-F1
#
_entry.id   AF-A0A529TSE7-F1
#
_cell.length_a   1.000
_cell.length_b   1.000
_cell.length_c   1.000
_cell.angle_alpha   90.00
_cell.angle_beta   90.00
_cell.angle_gamma   90.00
#
_symmetry.space_group_name_H-M   'P 1'
#
loop_
_entity.id
_entity.type
_entity.pdbx_description
1 polymer ?
#
loop_
_entity_poly.entity_id
_entity_poly.type
_entity_poly.pdbx_seq_one_letter_code
_entity_poly.pdbx_strand_id
1 'polypeptide(L)'
;DFWRKSLAAAARGERAVLGAWQDGVLAGTVTLLLDFPPNQPHRAEIAKLMTGRDHRGKGVASALMRAAEALAVEKGRTLLVLDTA
;
A
#
# COMPACT_ATOMS: atom_id res chain seq x y z
N ASP A 1 12.27 -1.51 -16.38
CA ASP A 1 12.58 -1.56 -14.94
C ASP A 1 11.30 -1.41 -14.11
N PHE A 2 11.22 -2.10 -12.98
CA PHE A 2 10.04 -2.25 -12.12
C PHE A 2 9.56 -0.92 -11.53
N TRP A 3 10.48 -0.05 -11.09
CA TRP A 3 10.16 1.20 -10.40
C TRP A 3 9.45 2.20 -11.30
N ARG A 4 9.95 2.40 -12.52
CA ARG A 4 9.30 3.27 -13.52
C ARG A 4 7.88 2.82 -13.83
N LYS A 5 7.66 1.51 -14.00
CA LYS A 5 6.31 0.96 -14.24
C LYS A 5 5.39 1.18 -13.04
N SER A 6 5.91 1.00 -11.82
CA SER A 6 5.14 1.20 -10.58
C SER A 6 4.71 2.65 -10.39
N LEU A 7 5.60 3.61 -10.64
CA LEU A 7 5.27 5.03 -10.55
C LEU A 7 4.29 5.47 -11.66
N ALA A 8 4.46 4.94 -12.89
CA ALA A 8 3.52 5.21 -13.96
C ALA A 8 2.11 4.66 -13.65
N ALA A 9 2.01 3.46 -13.06
CA ALA A 9 0.74 2.90 -12.59
C ALA A 9 0.13 3.75 -11.46
N ALA A 10 0.95 4.24 -10.53
CA ALA A 10 0.48 5.15 -9.49
C ALA A 10 -0.09 6.46 -10.07
N ALA A 11 0.57 7.03 -11.08
CA ALA A 11 0.08 8.21 -11.78
C ALA A 11 -1.26 7.96 -12.52
N ARG A 12 -1.56 6.72 -12.90
CA ARG A 12 -2.85 6.31 -13.48
C ARG A 12 -3.91 5.91 -12.45
N GLY A 13 -3.58 5.94 -11.15
CA GLY A 13 -4.49 5.49 -10.09
C GLY A 13 -4.65 3.97 -9.97
N GLU A 14 -3.84 3.19 -10.69
CA GLU A 14 -3.83 1.72 -10.68
C GLU A 14 -3.18 1.15 -9.41
N ARG A 15 -2.49 1.99 -8.64
CA ARG A 15 -1.98 1.69 -7.30
C ARG A 15 -1.75 2.96 -6.52
N ALA A 16 -1.63 2.83 -5.21
CA ALA A 16 -1.13 3.87 -4.32
C ALA A 16 0.07 3.33 -3.52
N VAL A 17 1.11 4.15 -3.37
CA VAL A 17 2.28 3.85 -2.53
C VAL A 17 2.28 4.81 -1.36
N LEU A 18 2.19 4.27 -0.16
CA LEU A 18 2.18 5.01 1.10
C LEU A 18 3.54 4.87 1.79
N GLY A 19 4.02 5.97 2.36
CA GLY A 19 5.25 6.00 3.16
C GLY A 19 4.99 6.55 4.54
N ALA A 20 5.56 5.91 5.56
CA ALA A 20 5.57 6.40 6.93
C ALA A 20 6.93 7.03 7.21
N TRP A 21 6.91 8.27 7.69
CA TRP A 21 8.11 9.03 8.02
C TRP A 21 8.21 9.23 9.53
N GLN A 22 9.41 9.02 10.09
CA GLN A 22 9.76 9.35 11.47
C GLN A 22 11.06 10.14 11.44
N ASP A 23 11.06 11.33 12.04
CA ASP A 23 12.24 12.23 12.09
C ASP A 23 12.91 12.47 10.72
N GLY A 24 12.08 12.60 9.67
CA GLY A 24 12.56 12.80 8.29
C GLY A 24 13.13 11.54 7.62
N VAL A 25 13.07 10.38 8.26
CA VAL A 25 13.52 9.09 7.74
C VAL A 25 12.34 8.21 7.33
N LEU A 26 12.44 7.54 6.18
CA LEU A 26 11.40 6.64 5.69
C LEU A 26 11.41 5.36 6.53
N ALA A 27 10.50 5.29 7.49
CA ALA A 27 10.40 4.21 8.45
C ALA A 27 9.73 2.97 7.87
N GLY A 28 8.86 3.13 6.85
CA GLY A 28 8.21 2.01 6.19
C GLY A 28 7.35 2.41 5.00
N THR A 29 6.88 1.40 4.27
CA THR A 29 6.02 1.57 3.09
C THR A 29 4.92 0.53 3.06
N VAL A 30 3.83 0.84 2.36
CA VAL A 30 2.85 -0.15 1.89
C VAL A 30 2.32 0.28 0.53
N THR A 31 2.03 -0.68 -0.35
CA THR A 31 1.39 -0.44 -1.65
C THR A 31 -0.02 -1.03 -1.63
N LEU A 32 -0.99 -0.25 -2.06
CA LEU A 32 -2.35 -0.69 -2.35
C LEU A 32 -2.50 -0.82 -3.87
N LEU A 33 -2.69 -2.04 -4.39
CA LEU A 33 -2.99 -2.27 -5.80
C LEU A 33 -4.49 -2.07 -6.03
N LEU A 34 -4.85 -1.38 -7.12
CA LEU A 34 -6.23 -0.97 -7.45
C LEU A 34 -6.66 -1.38 -8.86
N ASP A 35 -5.72 -1.80 -9.71
CA ASP A 35 -5.98 -2.31 -11.06
C ASP A 35 -6.38 -3.79 -11.02
N PHE A 36 -7.68 -4.03 -11.14
CA PHE A 36 -8.29 -5.36 -11.06
C PHE A 36 -9.27 -5.54 -12.22
N PRO A 37 -9.53 -6.79 -12.65
CA PRO A 37 -10.52 -7.06 -13.68
C PRO A 37 -11.89 -6.42 -13.38
N PRO A 38 -12.68 -6.03 -14.40
CA PRO A 38 -13.95 -5.32 -14.21
C PRO A 38 -14.98 -6.05 -13.33
N ASN A 39 -14.90 -7.37 -13.20
CA ASN A 39 -15.75 -8.19 -12.34
C ASN A 39 -15.26 -8.28 -10.88
N GLN A 40 -14.16 -7.61 -10.53
CA GLN A 40 -13.61 -7.53 -9.16
C GLN A 40 -13.47 -6.08 -8.68
N PRO A 41 -14.46 -5.19 -8.87
CA PRO A 41 -14.33 -3.77 -8.54
C PRO A 41 -14.24 -3.53 -7.02
N HIS A 42 -14.63 -4.50 -6.21
CA HIS A 42 -14.59 -4.44 -4.75
C HIS A 42 -13.21 -4.82 -4.17
N ARG A 43 -12.32 -5.44 -4.97
CA ARG A 43 -11.05 -6.00 -4.50
C ARG A 43 -9.91 -4.96 -4.61
N ALA A 44 -9.01 -4.98 -3.65
CA ALA A 44 -7.68 -4.38 -3.71
C ALA A 44 -6.67 -5.27 -2.98
N GLU A 45 -5.38 -5.10 -3.27
CA GLU A 45 -4.32 -5.94 -2.71
C GLU A 45 -3.26 -5.12 -1.99
N ILE A 46 -2.94 -5.58 -0.78
CA ILE A 46 -1.83 -5.07 0.02
C ILE A 46 -0.55 -5.75 -0.45
N ALA A 47 0.38 -4.96 -0.96
CA ALA A 47 1.68 -5.42 -1.42
C ALA A 47 2.79 -4.59 -0.77
N LYS A 48 3.99 -5.18 -0.65
CA LYS A 48 5.21 -4.47 -0.22
C LYS A 48 5.05 -3.68 1.09
N LEU A 49 4.30 -4.24 2.06
CA LEU A 49 4.33 -3.77 3.44
C LEU A 49 5.72 -4.06 4.01
N MET A 50 6.48 -3.00 4.28
CA MET A 50 7.86 -3.10 4.74
C MET A 50 8.09 -2.09 5.86
N THR A 51 8.87 -2.48 6.85
CA THR A 51 9.33 -1.60 7.93
C THR A 51 10.84 -1.70 8.06
N GLY A 52 11.50 -0.55 8.05
CA GLY A 52 12.95 -0.43 8.28
C GLY A 52 13.32 -1.10 9.59
N ARG A 53 14.49 -1.77 9.63
CA ARG A 53 14.89 -2.62 10.76
C ARG A 53 14.82 -1.89 12.11
N ASP A 54 15.32 -0.65 12.16
CA ASP A 54 15.38 0.17 13.38
C ASP A 54 14.02 0.79 13.78
N HIS A 55 12.99 0.59 12.95
CA HIS A 55 11.65 1.12 13.12
C HIS A 55 10.60 0.01 13.41
N ARG A 56 11.03 -1.25 13.48
CA ARG A 56 10.17 -2.39 13.82
C ARG A 56 9.76 -2.33 15.30
N GLY A 57 8.59 -2.89 15.62
CA GLY A 57 8.03 -2.87 16.98
C GLY A 57 7.50 -1.51 17.44
N LYS A 58 7.60 -0.46 16.61
CA LYS A 58 7.17 0.92 16.93
C LYS A 58 5.80 1.30 16.33
N GLY A 59 4.99 0.31 15.93
CA GLY A 59 3.66 0.54 15.36
C GLY A 59 3.61 1.06 13.92
N VAL A 60 4.76 1.18 13.22
CA VAL A 60 4.85 1.72 11.84
C VAL A 60 3.97 0.93 10.85
N ALA A 61 4.09 -0.41 10.85
CA ALA A 61 3.29 -1.25 9.97
C ALA A 61 1.78 -1.11 10.24
N SER A 62 1.38 -1.02 11.51
CA SER A 62 -0.02 -0.82 11.90
C SER A 62 -0.56 0.53 11.44
N ALA A 63 0.23 1.60 11.55
CA ALA A 63 -0.14 2.93 11.05
C ALA A 63 -0.29 2.93 9.51
N LEU A 64 0.64 2.28 8.80
CA LEU A 64 0.56 2.11 7.35
C LEU A 64 -0.67 1.32 6.91
N MET A 65 -0.99 0.22 7.59
CA MET A 65 -2.18 -0.58 7.28
C MET A 65 -3.47 0.20 7.49
N ARG A 66 -3.60 0.95 8.58
CA ARG A 66 -4.78 1.82 8.80
C ARG A 66 -4.92 2.87 7.70
N ALA A 67 -3.82 3.47 7.26
CA ALA A 67 -3.83 4.42 6.16
C ALA A 67 -4.22 3.76 4.82
N ALA A 68 -3.72 2.54 4.56
CA ALA A 68 -4.08 1.78 3.37
C ALA A 68 -5.56 1.35 3.37
N GLU A 69 -6.11 0.94 4.52
CA GLU A 69 -7.52 0.61 4.71
C GLU A 69 -8.42 1.82 4.48
N ALA A 70 -8.08 2.97 5.07
CA ALA A 70 -8.82 4.21 4.85
C ALA A 70 -8.83 4.63 3.37
N LEU A 71 -7.67 4.51 2.70
CA LEU A 71 -7.57 4.78 1.27
C LEU A 71 -8.37 3.77 0.43
N ALA A 72 -8.38 2.49 0.81
CA ALA A 72 -9.17 1.47 0.14
C ALA A 72 -10.67 1.81 0.19
N VAL A 73 -11.16 2.23 1.35
CA VAL A 73 -12.54 2.70 1.52
C VAL A 73 -12.83 3.93 0.64
N GLU A 74 -11.94 4.92 0.61
CA GLU A 74 -12.05 6.10 -0.26
C GLU A 74 -12.12 5.69 -1.75
N LYS A 75 -11.41 4.64 -2.15
CA LYS A 75 -11.43 4.09 -3.52
C LYS A 75 -12.55 3.08 -3.76
N GLY A 76 -13.51 2.94 -2.84
CA GLY A 76 -14.67 2.04 -2.97
C GLY A 76 -14.33 0.55 -2.91
N ARG A 77 -13.21 0.19 -2.27
CA ARG A 77 -12.75 -1.20 -2.14
C ARG A 77 -13.20 -1.74 -0.77
N THR A 78 -13.88 -2.88 -0.79
CA THR A 78 -14.47 -3.49 0.40
C THR A 78 -13.79 -4.81 0.79
N LEU A 79 -12.95 -5.37 -0.10
CA LEU A 79 -12.14 -6.54 0.17
C LEU A 79 -10.66 -6.22 -0.04
N LEU A 80 -9.90 -6.30 1.05
CA LEU A 80 -8.45 -6.29 1.01
C LEU A 80 -7.93 -7.72 1.10
N VAL A 81 -7.01 -8.05 0.21
CA VAL A 81 -6.30 -9.31 0.19
C VAL A 81 -4.80 -9.05 0.29
N LEU A 82 -4.07 -10.08 0.70
CA LEU A 82 -2.62 -10.11 0.64
C LEU A 82 -2.18 -11.55 0.40
N ASP A 83 -0.97 -11.70 -0.11
CA ASP A 83 -0.25 -12.97 -0.15
C ASP A 83 1.03 -12.83 0.67
N THR A 84 1.27 -13.79 1.55
CA THR A 84 2.49 -13.90 2.34
C THR A 84 2.84 -15.37 2.49
N ALA A 85 4.09 -15.71 2.21
CA ALA A 85 4.66 -17.05 2.39
C ALA A 85 5.73 -17.03 3.48
#